data_AF-A0A261GAJ2-F1
#
_entry.id   AF-A0A261GAJ2-F1
#
_cell.length_a   1.000
_cell.length_b   1.000
_cell.length_c   1.000
_cell.angle_alpha   90.00
_cell.angle_beta   90.00
_cell.angle_gamma   90.00
#
_symmetry.space_group_name_H-M   'P 1'
#
loop_
_entity.id
_entity.type
_entity.pdbx_description
1 polymer ?
#
loop_
_entity_poly.entity_id
_entity_poly.type
_entity_poly.pdbx_seq_one_letter_code
_entity_poly.pdbx_strand_id
1 'polypeptide(L)' 'MTKEDMWDALRERYGVSEQTLQVVTDINGFSEDTMCDVLYAVSGYRYFGQESDD' A
#
# COMPACT_ATOMS: atom_id res chain seq x y z
N MET A 1 -9.21 -0.90 -6.93
CA MET A 1 -8.16 0.08 -7.26
C MET A 1 -7.16 -0.59 -8.18
N THR A 2 -6.48 0.15 -9.04
CA THR A 2 -5.31 -0.37 -9.76
C THR A 2 -4.09 -0.39 -8.84
N LYS A 3 -3.00 -1.07 -9.22
CA LYS A 3 -1.76 -1.08 -8.44
C LYS A 3 -1.12 0.30 -8.33
N GLU A 4 -1.26 1.12 -9.36
CA GLU A 4 -0.79 2.52 -9.37
C GLU A 4 -1.59 3.35 -8.37
N ASP A 5 -2.92 3.21 -8.35
CA ASP A 5 -3.76 3.89 -7.35
C ASP A 5 -3.38 3.46 -5.92
N MET A 6 -3.07 2.18 -5.70
CA MET A 6 -2.67 1.67 -4.38
C MET A 6 -1.33 2.27 -3.94
N TRP A 7 -0.37 2.34 -4.86
CA TRP A 7 0.92 2.97 -4.62
C TRP A 7 0.77 4.44 -4.23
N ASP A 8 -0.01 5.20 -5.00
CA ASP A 8 -0.26 6.62 -4.71
C ASP A 8 -1.01 6.80 -3.39
N ALA A 9 -1.97 5.94 -3.08
CA ALA A 9 -2.65 5.97 -1.78
C ALA A 9 -1.68 5.73 -0.61
N LEU A 10 -0.78 4.75 -0.72
CA LEU A 10 0.23 4.48 0.31
C LEU A 10 1.13 5.70 0.53
N ARG A 11 1.49 6.41 -0.55
CA ARG A 11 2.30 7.63 -0.45
C ARG A 11 1.55 8.80 0.15
N GLU A 12 0.40 9.12 -0.42
CA GLU A 12 -0.28 10.39 -0.18
C GLU A 12 -1.17 10.34 1.07
N ARG A 13 -1.88 9.22 1.29
CA ARG A 13 -2.76 9.06 2.47
C ARG A 13 -2.05 8.45 3.66
N TYR A 14 -1.24 7.40 3.42
CA TYR A 14 -0.61 6.65 4.50
C TYR A 14 0.82 7.09 4.80
N GLY A 15 1.34 8.07 4.07
CA GLY A 15 2.63 8.72 4.34
C GLY A 15 3.85 7.81 4.10
N VAL A 16 3.69 6.72 3.35
CA VAL A 16 4.80 5.82 3.03
C VAL A 16 5.72 6.52 2.03
N SER A 17 7.02 6.55 2.34
CA SER A 17 7.98 7.15 1.41
C SER A 17 8.08 6.34 0.12
N GLU A 18 8.29 7.02 -1.02
CA GLU A 18 8.51 6.38 -2.31
C GLU A 18 9.67 5.39 -2.27
N GLN A 19 10.77 5.77 -1.60
CA GLN A 19 11.93 4.91 -1.46
C GLN A 19 11.59 3.61 -0.72
N THR A 20 10.78 3.68 0.33
CA THR A 20 10.32 2.49 1.05
C THR A 20 9.50 1.59 0.14
N LEU A 21 8.56 2.15 -0.62
CA LEU A 21 7.74 1.38 -1.55
C LEU A 21 8.59 0.71 -2.63
N GLN A 22 9.54 1.45 -3.22
CA GLN A 22 10.47 0.91 -4.23
C GLN A 22 11.26 -0.28 -3.67
N VAL A 23 11.86 -0.14 -2.48
CA VAL A 23 12.61 -1.23 -1.84
C VAL A 23 11.73 -2.45 -1.59
N VAL A 24 10.50 -2.26 -1.07
CA VAL A 24 9.60 -3.38 -0.80
C VAL A 24 9.18 -4.08 -2.09
N THR A 25 8.88 -3.32 -3.15
CA THR A 25 8.48 -3.91 -4.44
C THR A 25 9.63 -4.54 -5.20
N ASP A 26 10.87 -4.07 -5.00
CA ASP A 26 12.05 -4.72 -5.56
C ASP A 26 12.31 -6.08 -4.89
N ILE A 27 11.94 -6.24 -3.62
CA ILE A 27 12.10 -7.50 -2.86
C ILE A 27 10.93 -8.46 -3.14
N ASN A 28 9.69 -7.99 -3.02
CA ASN A 28 8.48 -8.82 -3.04
C ASN A 28 7.75 -8.84 -4.40
N GLY A 29 8.16 -7.97 -5.33
CA GLY A 29 7.51 -7.76 -6.62
C GLY A 29 6.41 -6.70 -6.56
N PHE A 30 6.18 -6.03 -7.70
CA PHE A 30 5.09 -5.05 -7.84
C PHE A 30 3.73 -5.75 -8.03
N SER A 31 3.13 -6.18 -6.93
CA SER A 31 1.85 -6.91 -6.86
C SER A 31 0.84 -6.23 -5.94
N GLU A 32 -0.45 -6.55 -6.10
CA GLU A 32 -1.51 -6.07 -5.20
C GLU A 32 -1.30 -6.60 -3.78
N ASP A 33 -0.90 -7.86 -3.63
CA ASP A 33 -0.59 -8.47 -2.33
C ASP A 33 0.50 -7.67 -1.59
N THR A 34 1.57 -7.29 -2.29
CA THR A 34 2.64 -6.46 -1.72
C THR A 34 2.13 -5.08 -1.26
N MET A 35 1.22 -4.45 -2.00
CA MET A 35 0.62 -3.18 -1.58
C MET A 35 -0.27 -3.35 -0.34
N CYS A 36 -1.05 -4.44 -0.27
CA CYS A 36 -1.87 -4.77 0.89
C CYS A 36 -1.03 -5.09 2.13
N ASP A 37 0.11 -5.76 1.97
CA ASP A 37 1.05 -6.02 3.07
C ASP A 37 1.60 -4.72 3.66
N VAL A 38 2.00 -3.77 2.80
CA VAL A 38 2.45 -2.44 3.24
C VAL A 38 1.31 -1.69 3.92
N LEU A 39 0.10 -1.69 3.34
CA LEU A 39 -1.08 -1.07 3.93
C LEU A 39 -1.33 -1.61 5.34
N TYR A 40 -1.30 -2.93 5.51
CA TYR A 40 -1.50 -3.57 6.79
C TYR A 40 -0.44 -3.15 7.81
N ALA A 41 0.82 -3.08 7.38
CA ALA A 41 1.92 -2.67 8.26
C ALA A 41 1.78 -1.23 8.77
N VAL A 42 1.22 -0.30 7.97
CA VAL A 42 1.16 1.13 8.32
C VAL A 42 -0.16 1.59 8.89
N SER A 43 -1.27 0.91 8.56
CA SER A 43 -2.62 1.30 8.96
C SER A 43 -3.37 0.22 9.76
N GLY A 44 -2.96 -1.04 9.64
CA GLY A 44 -3.71 -2.20 10.16
C GLY A 44 -4.86 -2.67 9.27
N TYR A 45 -5.14 -2.00 8.15
CA TYR A 45 -6.15 -2.43 7.18
C TYR A 45 -5.65 -3.54 6.27
N ARG A 46 -6.51 -4.51 5.96
CA ARG A 46 -6.17 -5.66 5.11
C ARG A 46 -6.38 -5.40 3.62
N TYR A 47 -7.24 -4.45 3.29
CA TYR A 47 -7.52 -4.05 1.92
C TYR A 47 -7.86 -2.56 1.85
N PHE A 48 -7.56 -1.94 0.71
CA PHE A 48 -7.89 -0.54 0.44
C PHE A 48 -9.41 -0.34 0.45
N GLY A 49 -9.89 0.69 1.14
CA GLY A 49 -11.32 1.00 1.28
C GLY A 49 -11.99 0.45 2.55
N GLN A 50 -11.30 -0.34 3.38
CA GLN A 50 -11.81 -0.86 4.65
C GLN A 50 -12.24 0.26 5.63
N GLU A 51 -11.63 1.45 5.54
CA GLU A 51 -11.99 2.65 6.29
C GLU A 51 -13.45 3.14 6.07
N SER A 52 -14.14 2.63 5.05
CA SER A 52 -15.49 3.06 4.65
C SER A 52 -16.61 2.19 5.21
N ASP A 53 -16.28 1.15 5.99
CA ASP A 53 -17.24 0.15 6.52
C ASP A 53 -17.77 0.49 7.94
N ASP A 54 -17.52 1.70 8.45
CA ASP A 54 -17.97 2.21 9.77
C ASP A 54 -19.09 3.27 9.67
#